data_AF-A0A5K0Y5V7-F1
#
_entry.id   AF-A0A5K0Y5V7-F1
#
_cell.length_a   1.000
_cell.length_b   1.000
_cell.length_c   1.000
_cell.angle_alpha   90.00
_cell.angle_beta   90.00
_cell.angle_gamma   90.00
#
_symmetry.space_group_name_H-M   'P 1'
#
loop_
_entity.id
_entity.type
_entity.pdbx_description
1 polymer ?
#
loop_
_entity_poly.entity_id
_entity_poly.type
_entity_poly.pdbx_seq_one_letter_code
_entity_poly.pdbx_strand_id
1 'polypeptide(L)' 'GTNKIEGIAFHRSVEDLDTKQFEEICRLRLLRMRYARFQGPYHHLPSTLKWLEWKGCPLESLPTDFNLGEVVVLDLTEGM' A
#
# COMPACT_ATOMS: atom_id res chain seq x y z
N GLY A 1 6.17 8.46 18.08
CA GLY A 1 6.20 7.09 17.54
C GLY A 1 5.18 6.96 16.43
N THR A 2 5.46 6.12 15.43
CA THR A 2 4.62 5.83 14.26
C THR A 2 3.35 5.03 14.58
N ASN A 3 3.25 4.51 15.80
CA ASN A 3 2.19 3.68 16.37
C ASN A 3 0.79 4.32 16.46
N LYS A 4 0.61 5.58 16.06
CA LYS A 4 -0.71 6.24 15.93
C LYS A 4 -1.12 6.51 14.48
N ILE A 5 -0.24 6.24 13.51
CA ILE A 5 -0.51 6.52 12.11
C ILE A 5 -1.46 5.43 11.59
N GLU A 6 -2.64 5.86 11.14
CA GLU A 6 -3.65 4.98 10.56
C GLU A 6 -3.85 5.21 9.05
N GLY A 7 -3.33 6.31 8.50
CA GLY A 7 -3.50 6.66 7.10
C GLY A 7 -2.28 7.36 6.51
N ILE A 8 -1.88 6.95 5.31
CA ILE A 8 -0.82 7.57 4.52
C ILE A 8 -1.33 7.78 3.09
N ALA A 9 -1.08 8.96 2.53
CA ALA A 9 -1.45 9.30 1.17
C ALA A 9 -0.28 9.94 0.42
N PHE A 10 0.16 9.28 -0.65
CA PHE A 10 1.14 9.77 -1.60
C PHE A 10 0.39 10.32 -2.82
N HIS A 11 0.47 11.64 -3.01
CA HIS A 11 -0.18 12.27 -4.16
C HIS A 11 0.50 11.90 -5.49
N ARG A 12 1.83 11.83 -5.46
CA ARG A 12 2.70 11.33 -6.53
C ARG A 12 4.02 10.92 -5.86
N SER A 13 4.52 9.72 -6.15
CA SER A 13 5.88 9.35 -5.79
C SER A 13 6.74 9.38 -7.06
N VAL A 14 7.93 9.98 -6.98
CA VAL A 14 8.95 9.89 -8.03
C VAL A 14 9.83 8.66 -7.83
N GLU A 15 9.80 8.08 -6.64
CA GLU A 15 10.62 6.95 -6.21
C GLU A 15 9.73 5.76 -5.86
N ASP A 16 10.29 4.56 -6.00
CA ASP A 16 9.61 3.36 -5.58
C ASP A 16 9.58 3.28 -4.03
N LEU A 17 8.48 2.78 -3.48
CA LEU A 17 8.27 2.66 -2.03
C LEU A 17 8.76 1.30 -1.53
N ASP A 18 9.74 1.30 -0.63
CA ASP A 18 10.20 0.06 0.02
C ASP A 18 9.14 -0.43 1.02
N THR A 19 8.64 -1.64 0.83
CA THR A 19 7.60 -2.24 1.70
C THR A 19 8.07 -2.36 3.15
N LYS A 20 9.38 -2.46 3.39
CA LYS A 20 9.97 -2.51 4.73
C LYS A 20 9.67 -1.25 5.57
N GLN A 21 9.47 -0.11 4.93
CA GLN A 21 9.12 1.14 5.63
C GLN A 21 7.75 1.07 6.32
N PHE A 22 6.88 0.17 5.88
CA PHE A 22 5.54 0.02 6.45
C PHE A 22 5.49 -0.98 7.62
N GLU A 23 6.54 -1.77 7.82
CA GLU A 23 6.61 -2.81 8.86
C GLU A 23 6.45 -2.21 10.27
N GLU A 24 7.03 -1.03 10.51
CA GLU A 24 6.94 -0.30 11.79
C GLU A 24 5.63 0.50 11.95
N ILE A 25 4.79 0.57 10.91
CA ILE A 25 3.53 1.34 10.90
C ILE A 25 2.35 0.39 11.09
N CYS A 26 2.39 -0.41 12.16
CA CYS A 26 1.50 -1.57 12.34
C CYS A 26 0.00 -1.24 12.45
N ARG A 27 -0.39 0.03 12.63
CA ARG A 27 -1.79 0.49 12.67
C ARG A 27 -2.28 1.10 11.36
N LEU A 28 -1.50 1.01 10.28
CA LEU A 28 -1.88 1.56 8.99
C LEU A 28 -3.12 0.85 8.43
N ARG A 29 -4.20 1.61 8.26
CA ARG A 29 -5.49 1.13 7.74
C ARG A 29 -5.78 1.67 6.35
N LEU A 30 -5.20 2.81 5.99
CA LEU A 30 -5.41 3.47 4.71
C LEU A 30 -4.07 3.78 4.05
N LEU A 31 -3.91 3.29 2.82
CA LEU A 31 -2.76 3.60 1.97
C LEU A 31 -3.27 4.06 0.60
N ARG A 32 -2.96 5.31 0.25
CA ARG A 32 -3.28 5.88 -1.05
C ARG A 32 -2.00 6.25 -1.78
N MET A 33 -1.88 5.85 -3.02
CA MET A 33 -0.73 6.13 -3.87
C MET A 33 -1.14 6.18 -5.35
N ARG A 34 -0.47 7.02 -6.12
CA ARG A 34 -0.71 7.18 -7.57
C ARG A 34 0.62 7.06 -8.30
N TYR A 35 0.65 6.20 -9.32
CA TYR A 35 1.80 5.92 -10.21
C TYR A 35 3.10 5.60 -9.45
N ALA A 36 2.97 4.97 -8.29
CA ALA A 36 4.07 4.53 -7.48
C ALA A 36 4.16 3.00 -7.54
N ARG A 37 5.34 2.44 -7.27
CA ARG A 37 5.55 1.00 -7.22
C ARG A 37 6.10 0.62 -5.86
N PHE A 38 5.76 -0.58 -5.40
CA PHE A 38 6.41 -1.16 -4.23
C PHE A 38 7.68 -1.89 -4.63
N GLN A 39 8.69 -1.82 -3.78
CA GLN A 39 9.91 -2.62 -3.85
C GLN A 39 10.00 -3.51 -2.62
N GLY A 40 10.44 -4.75 -2.83
CA GLY A 40 10.52 -5.74 -1.77
C GLY A 40 9.23 -6.55 -1.56
N PRO A 41 9.23 -7.44 -0.56
CA PRO A 41 8.11 -8.35 -0.32
C PRO A 41 6.86 -7.64 0.20
N TYR A 42 5.67 -8.04 -0.27
CA TYR A 42 4.42 -7.39 0.10
C TYR A 42 3.93 -7.78 1.49
N HIS A 43 4.46 -8.85 2.09
CA HIS A 43 4.13 -9.27 3.46
C HIS A 43 4.56 -8.27 4.54
N HIS A 44 5.42 -7.29 4.20
CA HIS A 44 5.75 -6.17 5.11
C HIS A 44 4.64 -5.12 5.20
N LEU A 45 3.65 -5.15 4.30
CA LEU A 45 2.47 -4.30 4.44
C LEU A 45 1.65 -4.74 5.67
N PRO A 46 1.23 -3.80 6.52
CA PRO A 46 0.49 -4.12 7.74
C PRO A 46 -0.79 -4.90 7.45
N SER A 47 -1.00 -6.00 8.16
CA SER A 47 -2.24 -6.81 8.07
C SER A 47 -3.48 -6.03 8.51
N THR A 48 -3.32 -4.88 9.15
CA THR A 48 -4.40 -3.96 9.53
C THR A 48 -4.92 -3.12 8.38
N LEU A 49 -4.31 -3.20 7.19
CA LEU A 49 -4.70 -2.42 6.02
C LEU A 49 -6.14 -2.76 5.61
N LYS A 50 -6.97 -1.71 5.52
CA LYS A 50 -8.40 -1.79 5.16
C LYS A 50 -8.69 -1.18 3.79
N TRP A 51 -7.93 -0.16 3.42
CA TRP A 51 -8.13 0.59 2.19
C TRP A 51 -6.79 0.72 1.47
N LEU A 52 -6.71 0.16 0.27
CA LEU A 52 -5.63 0.37 -0.67
C LEU A 52 -6.16 1.06 -1.93
N GLU A 53 -5.77 2.32 -2.14
CA GLU A 53 -5.91 3.00 -3.42
C GLU A 53 -4.54 3.06 -4.08
N TRP A 54 -4.32 2.24 -5.09
CA TRP A 54 -3.06 2.12 -5.82
C TRP A 54 -3.30 2.40 -7.30
N LYS A 55 -3.48 3.68 -7.62
CA LYS A 55 -3.81 4.11 -8.98
C LYS A 55 -2.62 3.99 -9.91
N GLY A 56 -2.85 3.47 -11.11
CA GLY A 56 -1.76 3.15 -12.05
C GLY A 56 -0.84 2.05 -11.51
N CYS A 57 -1.42 1.06 -10.80
CA CYS A 57 -0.70 -0.11 -10.33
C CYS A 57 -0.03 -0.81 -11.52
N PRO A 58 1.29 -1.02 -11.51
CA PRO A 58 2.01 -1.63 -12.62
C PRO A 58 1.86 -3.17 -12.65
N LEU A 59 1.17 -3.77 -11.67
CA LEU A 59 1.08 -5.21 -11.53
C LEU A 59 0.03 -5.77 -12.48
N GLU A 60 0.43 -6.76 -13.28
CA GLU A 60 -0.52 -7.53 -14.10
C GLU A 60 -1.38 -8.48 -13.25
N SER A 61 -0.87 -8.91 -12.10
CA SER A 61 -1.56 -9.77 -11.13
C SER A 61 -1.09 -9.50 -9.71
N LEU A 62 -1.96 -9.69 -8.73
CA LEU A 62 -1.62 -9.53 -7.32
C LEU A 62 -0.73 -10.68 -6.81
N PRO A 63 0.42 -10.38 -6.20
CA PRO A 63 1.32 -11.37 -5.63
C PRO A 63 0.66 -12.20 -4.52
N THR A 64 1.07 -13.46 -4.38
CA THR A 64 0.54 -14.35 -3.34
C THR A 64 0.91 -13.94 -1.92
N ASP A 65 1.99 -13.16 -1.75
CA ASP A 65 2.42 -12.61 -0.47
C ASP A 65 1.75 -11.26 -0.14
N PHE A 66 0.87 -10.76 -1.00
CA PHE A 66 0.06 -9.57 -0.73
C PHE A 66 -1.08 -9.94 0.23
N ASN A 67 -0.94 -9.60 1.51
CA ASN A 67 -1.97 -9.86 2.51
C ASN A 67 -3.15 -8.89 2.35
N LEU A 68 -4.19 -9.33 1.62
CA LEU A 68 -5.44 -8.59 1.41
C LEU A 68 -6.58 -9.04 2.34
N GLY A 69 -6.32 -9.89 3.34
CA GLY A 69 -7.37 -10.52 4.14
C GLY A 69 -8.31 -9.55 4.85
N GLU A 70 -7.79 -8.40 5.26
CA GLU A 70 -8.56 -7.36 5.96
C GLU A 70 -8.97 -6.19 5.03
N VAL A 71 -8.53 -6.18 3.78
CA VAL A 71 -8.75 -5.10 2.81
C VAL A 71 -10.21 -5.14 2.31
N VAL A 72 -10.93 -4.05 2.56
CA VAL A 72 -12.34 -3.88 2.14
C VAL A 72 -12.48 -2.98 0.92
N VAL A 73 -11.50 -2.12 0.66
CA VAL A 73 -11.42 -1.28 -0.54
C VAL A 73 -10.09 -1.52 -1.22
N LEU A 74 -10.17 -2.03 -2.46
CA LEU A 74 -9.04 -2.20 -3.37
C LEU A 74 -9.34 -1.43 -4.66
N ASP A 75 -8.71 -0.27 -4.82
CA ASP A 75 -8.82 0.57 -6.02
C ASP A 75 -7.49 0.51 -6.78
N LEU A 76 -7.47 -0.29 -7.87
CA LEU A 76 -6.34 -0.44 -8.79
C LEU A 76 -6.55 0.33 -10.10
N THR A 77 -7.52 1.23 -10.14
CA THR A 77 -7.89 1.93 -11.38
C THR A 77 -6.76 2.81 -11.91
N GLU A 78 -6.77 3.08 -13.21
CA GLU A 78 -5.92 4.12 -13.78
C GLU A 78 -6.54 5.49 -13.52
N GLY A 79 -5.71 6.44 -13.05
CA GLY A 79 -6.09 7.84 -13.09
C GLY A 79 -5.98 8.33 -14.53
N MET A 80 -7.07 8.81 -15.11
CA MET A 80 -7.00 9.74 -16.24
C MET A 80 -6.76 11.16 -15.73
#